data_AF-A0AAU3GTN7-F1
#
_entry.id   AF-A0AAU3GTN7-F1
#
_cell.length_a   1.000
_cell.length_b   1.000
_cell.length_c   1.000
_cell.angle_alpha   90.00
_cell.angle_beta   90.00
_cell.angle_gamma   90.00
#
_symmetry.space_group_name_H-M   'P 1'
#
loop_
_entity.id
_entity.type
_entity.pdbx_description
1 polymer ?
#
loop_
_entity_poly.entity_id
_entity_poly.type
_entity_poly.pdbx_seq_one_letter_code
_entity_poly.pdbx_strand_id
1 'polypeptide(L)'
;MSTRFGATRGKVLAVAALAAIIASTLSGPASAASDGNGGDHGGRSDHWGVIARNTIGSPVAAPRNGPFGSFGVTGPSASPPYGQGSLGIEVADNSTSLSPPSEKADFGNEVDFYGDPVQGLRNIGFHVFQTQENVGYGGAANMPTIRFEIDPNLTALPDDNYSTMVWVPEAAPVTNRWSGYIDATSTGSWYLTGNEVPTCTRAVQCSLQELKTALDDGGTGATILSAGVSKGRDHMWIGAVDGLRINRTVYDFEADGVRTRRA
;
A
#
# COMPACT_ATOMS: atom_id res chain seq x y z
N MET A 1 -82.05 -24.85 47.17
CA MET A 1 -82.21 -25.86 46.09
C MET A 1 -81.43 -25.40 44.87
N SER A 2 -80.52 -26.25 44.40
CA SER A 2 -79.79 -26.31 43.11
C SER A 2 -79.05 -25.06 42.60
N THR A 3 -77.71 -24.96 42.64
CA THR A 3 -76.71 -25.49 41.65
C THR A 3 -77.09 -25.21 40.19
N ARG A 4 -76.22 -24.65 39.32
CA ARG A 4 -74.90 -25.15 38.90
C ARG A 4 -74.00 -24.09 38.24
N PHE A 5 -72.70 -24.32 38.40
CA PHE A 5 -71.57 -23.79 37.63
C PHE A 5 -71.55 -24.30 36.18
N GLY A 6 -70.96 -23.50 35.28
CA GLY A 6 -70.52 -23.93 33.95
C GLY A 6 -69.44 -22.99 33.39
N ALA A 7 -68.19 -23.46 33.39
CA ALA A 7 -67.03 -22.79 32.81
C ALA A 7 -66.96 -22.99 31.29
N THR A 8 -66.29 -22.10 30.56
CA THR A 8 -65.37 -22.49 29.48
C THR A 8 -64.45 -21.34 29.06
N ARG A 9 -63.15 -21.66 29.03
CA ARG A 9 -62.07 -20.87 28.42
C ARG A 9 -62.17 -20.98 26.90
N GLY A 10 -62.13 -19.85 26.20
CA GLY A 10 -61.96 -19.77 24.74
C GLY A 10 -60.80 -18.86 24.40
N LYS A 11 -59.75 -19.44 23.80
CA LYS A 11 -58.54 -18.79 23.32
C LYS A 11 -58.87 -17.89 22.11
N VAL A 12 -58.29 -16.70 22.04
CA VAL A 12 -57.94 -16.04 20.76
C VAL A 12 -56.57 -15.39 20.90
N LEU A 13 -55.61 -15.95 20.16
CA LEU A 13 -54.30 -15.41 19.84
C LEU A 13 -54.40 -14.70 18.50
N ALA A 14 -53.93 -13.45 18.43
CA ALA A 14 -53.55 -12.77 17.19
C ALA A 14 -52.49 -11.71 17.58
N VAL A 15 -51.20 -12.08 17.52
CA VAL A 15 -50.25 -11.79 16.42
C VAL A 15 -50.01 -10.29 16.22
N ALA A 16 -48.87 -9.83 16.75
CA ALA A 16 -48.11 -8.71 16.21
C ALA A 16 -46.63 -8.97 16.51
N ALA A 17 -45.98 -9.81 15.69
CA ALA A 17 -44.54 -9.97 15.71
C ALA A 17 -43.94 -8.90 14.79
N LEU A 18 -43.34 -7.86 15.38
CA LEU A 18 -42.56 -6.87 14.65
C LEU A 18 -41.18 -7.49 14.38
N ALA A 19 -40.91 -7.81 13.12
CA ALA A 19 -39.59 -8.24 12.68
C ALA A 19 -38.66 -7.03 12.57
N ALA A 20 -37.62 -6.98 13.41
CA ALA A 20 -36.51 -6.05 13.23
C ALA A 20 -35.53 -6.66 12.21
N ILE A 21 -35.40 -6.00 11.06
CA ILE A 21 -34.41 -6.34 10.04
C ILE A 21 -33.03 -5.93 10.57
N ILE A 22 -32.20 -6.92 10.89
CA ILE A 22 -30.76 -6.72 11.09
C ILE A 22 -30.17 -6.51 9.70
N ALA A 23 -29.80 -5.28 9.37
CA ALA A 23 -28.94 -5.00 8.24
C ALA A 23 -27.51 -5.40 8.61
N SER A 24 -27.15 -6.65 8.32
CA SER A 24 -25.76 -7.10 8.32
C SER A 24 -25.05 -6.42 7.15
N THR A 25 -24.24 -5.40 7.45
CA THR A 25 -23.26 -4.84 6.51
C THR A 25 -22.15 -5.87 6.29
N LEU A 26 -22.41 -6.81 5.38
CA LEU A 26 -21.37 -7.62 4.76
C LEU A 26 -20.52 -6.68 3.89
N SER A 27 -19.29 -6.41 4.31
CA SER A 27 -18.22 -5.94 3.43
C SER A 27 -18.00 -7.02 2.37
N GLY A 28 -18.72 -6.92 1.26
CA GLY A 28 -18.50 -7.78 0.10
C GLY A 28 -17.16 -7.43 -0.56
N PRO A 29 -16.39 -8.42 -1.06
CA PRO A 29 -15.22 -8.13 -1.86
C PRO A 29 -15.67 -7.45 -3.16
N ALA A 30 -15.03 -6.35 -3.53
CA ALA A 30 -15.20 -5.72 -4.83
C ALA A 30 -14.96 -6.80 -5.90
N SER A 31 -16.02 -7.22 -6.60
CA SER A 31 -15.90 -8.16 -7.71
C SER A 31 -15.37 -7.38 -8.90
N ALA A 32 -14.14 -7.70 -9.32
CA ALA A 32 -13.58 -7.20 -10.57
C ALA A 32 -14.46 -7.69 -11.73
N ALA A 33 -15.15 -6.75 -12.38
CA ALA A 33 -15.87 -7.01 -13.61
C ALA A 33 -14.84 -7.26 -14.74
N SER A 34 -15.11 -8.27 -15.57
CA SER A 34 -14.30 -8.61 -16.74
C SER A 34 -14.24 -7.46 -17.75
N ASP A 35 -13.03 -7.02 -18.09
CA ASP A 35 -12.75 -6.00 -19.10
C ASP A 35 -13.23 -6.45 -20.49
N GLY A 36 -14.29 -5.81 -20.98
CA GLY A 36 -14.74 -5.86 -22.36
C GLY A 36 -14.55 -4.51 -23.03
N ASN A 37 -13.49 -4.41 -23.83
CA ASN A 37 -13.23 -3.45 -24.92
C ASN A 37 -14.23 -2.28 -25.08
N GLY A 38 -13.89 -1.12 -24.53
CA GLY A 38 -14.56 0.16 -24.79
C GLY A 38 -13.75 1.29 -24.17
N GLY A 39 -13.27 2.23 -24.99
CA GLY A 39 -12.34 3.28 -24.58
C GLY A 39 -12.80 4.06 -23.37
N ASP A 40 -12.08 3.91 -22.27
CA ASP A 40 -12.20 4.75 -21.09
C ASP A 40 -10.83 5.33 -20.75
N HIS A 41 -10.54 6.50 -21.30
CA HIS A 41 -9.43 7.35 -20.86
C HIS A 41 -9.73 7.99 -19.47
N GLY A 42 -10.83 7.61 -18.80
CA GLY A 42 -11.31 8.23 -17.57
C GLY A 42 -10.69 7.75 -16.25
N GLY A 43 -9.66 6.88 -16.28
CA GLY A 43 -9.08 6.33 -15.04
C GLY A 43 -7.56 6.13 -15.04
N ARG A 44 -6.85 6.45 -16.13
CA ARG A 44 -5.39 6.30 -16.18
C ARG A 44 -4.72 7.45 -15.43
N SER A 45 -3.85 7.15 -14.47
CA SER A 45 -2.97 8.16 -13.91
C SER A 45 -1.79 8.31 -14.85
N ASP A 46 -1.75 9.45 -15.53
CA ASP A 46 -0.54 9.88 -16.20
C ASP A 46 0.52 10.19 -15.13
N HIS A 47 1.80 10.25 -15.51
CA HIS A 47 2.95 10.53 -14.62
C HIS A 47 3.50 9.39 -13.75
N TRP A 48 2.97 8.16 -13.84
CA TRP A 48 3.64 7.01 -13.21
C TRP A 48 4.73 6.44 -14.10
N GLY A 49 5.93 6.27 -13.53
CA GLY A 49 7.08 5.74 -14.24
C GLY A 49 8.28 5.51 -13.34
N VAL A 50 9.40 5.14 -13.96
CA VAL A 50 10.68 5.02 -13.25
C VAL A 50 11.16 6.41 -12.84
N ILE A 51 11.45 6.60 -11.54
CA ILE A 51 12.08 7.82 -11.04
C ILE A 51 13.57 7.74 -11.37
N ALA A 52 13.96 8.36 -12.48
CA ALA A 52 15.30 8.21 -13.06
C ALA A 52 16.42 8.68 -12.12
N ARG A 53 16.21 9.76 -11.36
CA ARG A 53 17.20 10.29 -10.41
C ARG A 53 17.52 9.34 -9.25
N ASN A 54 16.62 8.39 -8.99
CA ASN A 54 16.67 7.50 -7.84
C ASN A 54 16.81 6.02 -8.24
N THR A 55 17.03 5.75 -9.52
CA THR A 55 17.25 4.42 -10.07
C THR A 55 18.75 4.20 -10.33
N ILE A 56 19.27 3.03 -9.98
CA ILE A 56 20.70 2.70 -10.05
C ILE A 56 20.90 1.35 -10.73
N GLY A 57 21.80 1.31 -11.70
CA GLY A 57 22.16 0.10 -12.45
C GLY A 57 21.15 -0.23 -13.55
N SER A 58 20.83 -1.51 -13.74
CA SER A 58 19.88 -1.97 -14.76
C SER A 58 18.68 -2.73 -14.17
N PRO A 59 18.01 -2.18 -13.13
CA PRO A 59 16.88 -2.86 -12.52
C PRO A 59 15.64 -2.80 -13.42
N VAL A 60 14.66 -3.66 -13.12
CA VAL A 60 13.33 -3.60 -13.73
C VAL A 60 12.35 -3.01 -12.74
N ALA A 61 11.56 -2.05 -13.22
CA ALA A 61 10.40 -1.51 -12.55
C ALA A 61 9.35 -1.16 -13.62
N ALA A 62 8.38 -2.05 -13.81
CA ALA A 62 7.42 -1.92 -14.90
C ALA A 62 6.06 -2.55 -14.56
N PRO A 63 4.96 -1.93 -15.01
CA PRO A 63 3.66 -2.59 -15.01
C PRO A 63 3.69 -3.83 -15.93
N ARG A 64 3.12 -4.95 -15.45
CA ARG A 64 3.08 -6.23 -16.18
C ARG A 64 1.91 -7.08 -15.71
N ASN A 65 1.56 -8.14 -16.46
CA ASN A 65 0.61 -9.14 -16.00
C ASN A 65 1.16 -9.98 -14.84
N GLY A 66 0.25 -10.46 -13.99
CA GLY A 66 0.56 -11.28 -12.82
C GLY A 66 1.45 -10.55 -11.82
N PRO A 67 2.28 -11.25 -11.04
CA PRO A 67 2.41 -12.69 -10.99
C PRO A 67 1.10 -13.35 -10.53
N PHE A 68 0.88 -14.58 -10.99
CA PHE A 68 -0.17 -15.44 -10.46
C PHE A 68 0.46 -16.37 -9.41
N GLY A 69 -0.34 -16.78 -8.43
CA GLY A 69 0.10 -17.65 -7.34
C GLY A 69 0.79 -18.91 -7.84
N SER A 70 1.69 -19.47 -7.02
CA SER A 70 2.38 -20.72 -7.34
C SER A 70 1.40 -21.91 -7.38
N PHE A 71 1.91 -23.09 -7.74
CA PHE A 71 1.11 -24.30 -7.92
C PHE A 71 0.18 -24.58 -6.73
N GLY A 72 -1.12 -24.76 -7.03
CA GLY A 72 -2.14 -25.07 -6.03
C GLY A 72 -2.65 -23.87 -5.22
N VAL A 73 -2.10 -22.67 -5.40
CA VAL A 73 -2.69 -21.44 -4.86
C VAL A 73 -3.94 -21.10 -5.67
N THR A 74 -5.07 -20.97 -4.98
CA THR A 74 -6.38 -20.66 -5.59
C THR A 74 -7.04 -19.49 -4.85
N GLY A 75 -8.13 -18.97 -5.42
CA GLY A 75 -8.88 -17.86 -4.83
C GLY A 75 -8.14 -16.51 -4.90
N PRO A 76 -8.51 -15.54 -4.05
CA PRO A 76 -8.03 -14.16 -4.16
C PRO A 76 -6.50 -13.99 -4.05
N SER A 77 -5.80 -14.92 -3.40
CA SER A 77 -4.33 -14.87 -3.28
C SER A 77 -3.58 -15.37 -4.53
N ALA A 78 -4.31 -15.93 -5.51
CA ALA A 78 -3.74 -16.51 -6.73
C ALA A 78 -3.56 -15.49 -7.86
N SER A 79 -4.08 -14.28 -7.74
CA SER A 79 -4.02 -13.24 -8.76
C SER A 79 -3.79 -11.87 -8.13
N PRO A 80 -3.33 -10.87 -8.90
CA PRO A 80 -3.24 -9.51 -8.41
C PRO A 80 -4.58 -9.01 -7.83
N PRO A 81 -4.58 -8.29 -6.70
CA PRO A 81 -5.82 -7.93 -6.01
C PRO A 81 -6.73 -6.95 -6.75
N TYR A 82 -6.18 -6.08 -7.62
CA TYR A 82 -6.98 -5.05 -8.29
C TYR A 82 -7.24 -5.33 -9.77
N GLY A 83 -6.64 -6.37 -10.35
CA GLY A 83 -7.00 -6.84 -11.68
C GLY A 83 -6.09 -7.95 -12.18
N GLN A 84 -5.52 -7.79 -13.37
CA GLN A 84 -4.64 -8.81 -13.96
C GLN A 84 -3.17 -8.45 -13.91
N GLY A 85 -2.85 -7.17 -13.75
CA GLY A 85 -1.49 -6.68 -13.68
C GLY A 85 -1.00 -6.36 -12.27
N SER A 86 0.27 -5.98 -12.21
CA SER A 86 0.90 -5.39 -11.04
C SER A 86 2.14 -4.60 -11.46
N LEU A 87 2.76 -3.90 -10.50
CA LEU A 87 4.09 -3.37 -10.64
C LEU A 87 5.12 -4.47 -10.36
N GLY A 88 5.77 -4.98 -11.40
CA GLY A 88 6.92 -5.86 -11.27
C GLY A 88 8.18 -5.09 -10.90
N ILE A 89 8.93 -5.56 -9.90
CA ILE A 89 10.24 -5.02 -9.56
C ILE A 89 11.26 -6.15 -9.51
N GLU A 90 12.40 -5.93 -10.16
CA GLU A 90 13.55 -6.83 -10.15
C GLU A 90 14.81 -6.00 -9.90
N VAL A 91 15.54 -6.34 -8.83
CA VAL A 91 16.84 -5.75 -8.53
C VAL A 91 17.83 -6.86 -8.23
N ALA A 92 19.03 -6.74 -8.78
CA ALA A 92 20.15 -7.61 -8.47
C ALA A 92 21.01 -7.02 -7.33
N ASP A 93 21.62 -7.92 -6.58
CA ASP A 93 22.64 -7.60 -5.59
C ASP A 93 24.04 -7.77 -6.20
N ASN A 94 25.02 -7.01 -5.72
CA ASN A 94 26.42 -7.08 -6.16
C ASN A 94 26.64 -6.99 -7.69
N SER A 95 25.77 -6.29 -8.43
CA SER A 95 25.72 -6.30 -9.90
C SER A 95 26.31 -5.04 -10.57
N THR A 96 26.59 -3.99 -9.81
CA THR A 96 27.17 -2.73 -10.34
C THR A 96 28.63 -2.58 -9.92
N SER A 97 29.40 -1.71 -10.58
CA SER A 97 30.76 -1.36 -10.16
C SER A 97 30.81 -0.26 -9.09
N LEU A 98 29.67 0.05 -8.46
CA LEU A 98 29.55 1.05 -7.41
C LEU A 98 30.07 0.51 -6.07
N SER A 99 30.21 1.41 -5.09
CA SER A 99 30.54 1.05 -3.71
C SER A 99 29.42 1.52 -2.77
N PRO A 100 28.60 0.62 -2.18
CA PRO A 100 28.60 -0.83 -2.42
C PRO A 100 28.00 -1.20 -3.79
N PRO A 101 28.40 -2.34 -4.37
CA PRO A 101 27.87 -2.81 -5.65
C PRO A 101 26.42 -3.24 -5.47
N SER A 102 25.48 -2.49 -6.04
CA SER A 102 24.05 -2.74 -5.87
C SER A 102 23.22 -2.04 -6.92
N GLU A 103 22.04 -2.60 -7.21
CA GLU A 103 20.98 -1.93 -7.96
C GLU A 103 19.94 -1.28 -7.03
N LYS A 104 19.16 -0.38 -7.61
CA LYS A 104 18.00 0.24 -6.96
C LYS A 104 16.94 0.56 -7.99
N ALA A 105 15.74 0.01 -7.84
CA ALA A 105 14.58 0.38 -8.62
C ALA A 105 13.72 1.40 -7.86
N ASP A 106 13.21 2.40 -8.56
CA ASP A 106 12.22 3.34 -8.01
C ASP A 106 11.14 3.62 -9.05
N PHE A 107 9.90 3.29 -8.73
CA PHE A 107 8.75 3.53 -9.60
C PHE A 107 7.74 4.39 -8.86
N GLY A 108 7.37 5.52 -9.45
CA GLY A 108 6.57 6.49 -8.75
C GLY A 108 5.99 7.56 -9.65
N ASN A 109 5.48 8.59 -8.99
CA ASN A 109 4.85 9.74 -9.59
C ASN A 109 5.51 11.01 -9.03
N GLU A 110 6.10 11.78 -9.94
CA GLU A 110 6.90 12.98 -9.63
C GLU A 110 6.11 14.28 -9.78
N VAL A 111 4.81 14.21 -10.06
CA VAL A 111 3.99 15.36 -10.45
C VAL A 111 2.75 15.49 -9.55
N ASP A 112 1.95 14.43 -9.43
CA ASP A 112 0.58 14.54 -8.93
C ASP A 112 0.49 14.73 -7.41
N PHE A 113 1.58 14.44 -6.69
CA PHE A 113 1.66 14.62 -5.24
C PHE A 113 2.44 15.89 -4.84
N TYR A 114 2.96 16.65 -5.81
CA TYR A 114 3.79 17.80 -5.52
C TYR A 114 3.01 18.87 -4.74
N GLY A 115 3.53 19.25 -3.57
CA GLY A 115 2.91 20.23 -2.68
C GLY A 115 1.85 19.66 -1.74
N ASP A 116 1.49 18.37 -1.85
CA ASP A 116 0.55 17.75 -0.92
C ASP A 116 1.14 17.73 0.50
N PRO A 117 0.35 18.00 1.55
CA PRO A 117 0.87 18.03 2.91
C PRO A 117 1.21 16.62 3.39
N VAL A 118 2.39 16.43 3.97
CA VAL A 118 2.78 15.16 4.65
C VAL A 118 1.82 14.86 5.79
N GLN A 119 1.39 15.91 6.51
CA GLN A 119 0.37 15.85 7.55
C GLN A 119 -0.99 15.40 7.01
N GLY A 120 -1.22 15.34 5.70
CA GLY A 120 -2.42 14.83 5.04
C GLY A 120 -2.45 13.31 4.84
N LEU A 121 -1.34 12.61 5.04
CA LEU A 121 -1.25 11.16 4.86
C LEU A 121 -2.02 10.39 5.95
N ARG A 122 -2.99 9.56 5.54
CA ARG A 122 -3.94 8.85 6.42
C ARG A 122 -4.07 7.36 6.14
N ASN A 123 -3.91 6.94 4.89
CA ASN A 123 -3.96 5.52 4.51
C ASN A 123 -2.85 5.31 3.50
N ILE A 124 -1.87 4.48 3.82
CA ILE A 124 -0.73 4.19 2.96
C ILE A 124 -0.46 2.70 3.03
N GLY A 125 -0.11 2.06 1.92
CA GLY A 125 0.17 0.64 1.91
C GLY A 125 -0.04 0.00 0.55
N PHE A 126 0.17 -1.29 0.48
CA PHE A 126 0.00 -2.06 -0.76
C PHE A 126 -0.24 -3.54 -0.48
N HIS A 127 -0.51 -4.29 -1.54
CA HIS A 127 -0.34 -5.75 -1.57
C HIS A 127 0.98 -6.11 -2.20
N VAL A 128 1.58 -7.22 -1.77
CA VAL A 128 2.88 -7.68 -2.29
C VAL A 128 2.83 -9.15 -2.67
N PHE A 129 3.53 -9.49 -3.74
CA PHE A 129 3.89 -10.84 -4.07
C PHE A 129 5.36 -11.07 -3.71
N GLN A 130 5.58 -11.62 -2.53
CA GLN A 130 6.90 -11.99 -2.04
C GLN A 130 7.22 -13.43 -2.42
N THR A 131 8.46 -13.72 -2.84
CA THR A 131 8.90 -15.08 -3.18
C THR A 131 9.68 -15.73 -2.03
N GLN A 132 9.75 -17.06 -2.03
CA GLN A 132 10.58 -17.77 -1.05
C GLN A 132 12.08 -17.55 -1.32
N GLU A 133 12.46 -17.34 -2.58
CA GLU A 133 13.82 -17.03 -3.01
C GLU A 133 14.31 -15.71 -2.40
N ASN A 134 13.46 -14.66 -2.44
CA ASN A 134 13.77 -13.37 -1.83
C ASN A 134 13.98 -13.51 -0.31
N VAL A 135 13.14 -14.32 0.36
CA VAL A 135 13.24 -14.58 1.80
C VAL A 135 14.49 -15.39 2.14
N GLY A 136 14.81 -16.40 1.32
CA GLY A 136 16.00 -17.23 1.52
C GLY A 136 17.30 -16.44 1.35
N TYR A 137 17.31 -15.45 0.45
CA TYR A 137 18.50 -14.62 0.19
C TYR A 137 18.64 -13.46 1.18
N GLY A 138 17.61 -12.63 1.33
CA GLY A 138 17.68 -11.37 2.10
C GLY A 138 16.96 -11.40 3.44
N GLY A 139 16.42 -12.55 3.85
CA GLY A 139 15.62 -12.70 5.06
C GLY A 139 14.15 -12.31 4.89
N ALA A 140 13.35 -12.57 5.93
CA ALA A 140 11.90 -12.42 5.88
C ALA A 140 11.43 -10.97 5.64
N ALA A 141 12.22 -9.98 6.04
CA ALA A 141 11.96 -8.55 5.84
C ALA A 141 12.55 -7.97 4.55
N ASN A 142 13.06 -8.81 3.63
CA ASN A 142 13.54 -8.37 2.32
C ASN A 142 12.38 -7.92 1.42
N MET A 143 11.88 -6.71 1.64
CA MET A 143 10.60 -6.21 1.13
C MET A 143 10.75 -4.89 0.38
N PRO A 144 9.89 -4.60 -0.61
CA PRO A 144 9.84 -3.28 -1.22
C PRO A 144 9.32 -2.24 -0.22
N THR A 145 9.79 -1.01 -0.37
CA THR A 145 9.48 0.13 0.50
C THR A 145 8.52 1.08 -0.21
N ILE A 146 7.74 1.83 0.57
CA ILE A 146 7.08 3.05 0.07
C ILE A 146 7.97 4.22 0.43
N ARG A 147 8.12 5.17 -0.50
CA ARG A 147 8.83 6.41 -0.25
C ARG A 147 8.05 7.63 -0.68
N PHE A 148 8.30 8.71 0.03
CA PHE A 148 7.96 10.05 -0.38
C PHE A 148 9.23 10.89 -0.33
N GLU A 149 9.58 11.52 -1.44
CA GLU A 149 10.50 12.66 -1.37
C GLU A 149 9.69 13.83 -0.83
N ILE A 150 10.23 14.56 0.14
CA ILE A 150 9.52 15.63 0.84
C ILE A 150 10.42 16.85 0.95
N ASP A 151 9.81 18.03 1.03
CA ASP A 151 10.40 19.19 1.68
C ASP A 151 10.00 19.13 3.16
N PRO A 152 10.94 18.88 4.10
CA PRO A 152 10.63 18.85 5.53
C PRO A 152 10.13 20.20 6.04
N ASN A 153 10.58 21.30 5.43
CA ASN A 153 10.15 22.67 5.67
C ASN A 153 10.12 23.06 7.16
N LEU A 154 11.15 22.64 7.91
CA LEU A 154 11.30 22.96 9.32
C LEU A 154 11.83 24.38 9.48
N THR A 155 11.18 25.18 10.31
CA THR A 155 11.54 26.59 10.61
C THR A 155 12.97 26.72 11.10
N ALA A 156 13.46 25.72 11.84
CA ALA A 156 14.82 25.69 12.35
C ALA A 156 15.88 25.34 11.30
N LEU A 157 15.48 24.78 10.15
CA LEU A 157 16.35 24.30 9.07
C LEU A 157 15.86 24.85 7.70
N PRO A 158 15.82 26.18 7.50
CA PRO A 158 15.18 26.80 6.34
C PRO A 158 15.85 26.50 4.99
N ASP A 159 17.11 26.07 5.01
CA ASP A 159 17.87 25.70 3.81
C ASP A 159 17.79 24.20 3.49
N ASP A 160 17.22 23.39 4.40
CA ASP A 160 17.07 21.95 4.24
C ASP A 160 15.68 21.61 3.69
N ASN A 161 15.59 21.55 2.37
CA ASN A 161 14.34 21.45 1.62
C ASN A 161 14.15 20.10 0.92
N TYR A 162 14.93 19.09 1.29
CA TYR A 162 14.83 17.77 0.70
C TYR A 162 15.18 16.67 1.68
N SER A 163 14.23 15.78 1.93
CA SER A 163 14.45 14.50 2.59
C SER A 163 13.66 13.40 1.88
N THR A 164 14.00 12.16 2.15
CA THR A 164 13.18 11.01 1.74
C THR A 164 12.59 10.37 2.97
N MET A 165 11.27 10.41 3.08
CA MET A 165 10.49 9.64 4.03
C MET A 165 10.32 8.22 3.50
N VAL A 166 10.83 7.23 4.23
CA VAL A 166 10.86 5.82 3.81
C VAL A 166 10.12 4.95 4.81
N TRP A 167 9.15 4.17 4.33
CA TRP A 167 8.55 3.09 5.07
C TRP A 167 9.31 1.79 4.84
N VAL A 168 9.68 1.14 5.94
CA VAL A 168 10.25 -0.21 5.96
C VAL A 168 9.16 -1.16 6.46
N PRO A 169 8.64 -2.05 5.60
CA PRO A 169 7.67 -3.03 6.02
C PRO A 169 8.26 -4.05 6.99
N GLU A 170 7.40 -4.66 7.80
CA GLU A 170 7.71 -5.94 8.44
C GLU A 170 7.82 -7.08 7.41
N ALA A 171 8.13 -8.28 7.89
CA ALA A 171 8.17 -9.47 7.05
C ALA A 171 6.85 -9.70 6.31
N ALA A 172 6.93 -10.14 5.05
CA ALA A 172 5.72 -10.54 4.31
C ALA A 172 4.97 -11.64 5.08
N PRO A 173 3.64 -11.54 5.23
CA PRO A 173 2.86 -12.55 5.97
C PRO A 173 2.78 -13.89 5.24
N VAL A 174 3.04 -13.90 3.93
CA VAL A 174 2.99 -15.07 3.05
C VAL A 174 4.04 -14.95 1.94
N THR A 175 4.40 -16.09 1.35
CA THR A 175 5.27 -16.16 0.17
C THR A 175 4.60 -16.95 -0.96
N ASN A 176 5.07 -16.72 -2.19
CA ASN A 176 4.66 -17.37 -3.43
C ASN A 176 3.15 -17.22 -3.75
N ARG A 177 2.53 -16.18 -3.19
CA ARG A 177 1.14 -15.77 -3.38
C ARG A 177 0.98 -14.30 -2.98
N TRP A 178 -0.12 -13.68 -3.40
CA TRP A 178 -0.43 -12.32 -3.00
C TRP A 178 -0.80 -12.23 -1.52
N SER A 179 -0.23 -11.23 -0.83
CA SER A 179 -0.59 -10.89 0.54
C SER A 179 -1.97 -10.23 0.63
N GLY A 180 -2.50 -10.16 1.85
CA GLY A 180 -3.47 -9.12 2.20
C GLY A 180 -2.84 -7.72 2.10
N TYR A 181 -3.67 -6.68 2.26
CA TYR A 181 -3.19 -5.30 2.28
C TYR A 181 -2.27 -5.09 3.49
N ILE A 182 -1.06 -4.59 3.25
CA ILE A 182 -0.09 -4.22 4.29
C ILE A 182 -0.22 -2.73 4.52
N ASP A 183 -0.65 -2.35 5.72
CA ASP A 183 -0.92 -0.97 6.10
C ASP A 183 0.33 -0.30 6.69
N ALA A 184 0.94 0.59 5.92
CA ALA A 184 2.12 1.33 6.31
C ALA A 184 1.84 2.38 7.41
N THR A 185 0.56 2.64 7.75
CA THR A 185 0.22 3.56 8.84
C THR A 185 0.21 2.89 10.21
N SER A 186 0.15 1.55 10.25
CA SER A 186 0.04 0.77 11.49
C SER A 186 1.06 -0.37 11.61
N THR A 187 1.80 -0.70 10.55
CA THR A 187 2.81 -1.78 10.54
C THR A 187 4.16 -1.28 10.03
N GLY A 188 5.24 -1.95 10.45
CA GLY A 188 6.60 -1.54 10.11
C GLY A 188 7.00 -0.21 10.72
N SER A 189 8.03 0.40 10.13
CA SER A 189 8.64 1.62 10.66
C SER A 189 8.93 2.63 9.56
N TRP A 190 9.07 3.88 9.95
CA TRP A 190 9.40 5.01 9.08
C TRP A 190 10.70 5.65 9.50
N TYR A 191 11.38 6.28 8.54
CA TYR A 191 12.52 7.14 8.81
C TYR A 191 12.69 8.21 7.72
N LEU A 192 13.44 9.26 8.04
CA LEU A 192 14.00 10.22 7.09
C LEU A 192 15.43 9.85 6.74
N THR A 193 15.80 10.02 5.48
CA THR A 193 17.18 9.84 5.02
C THR A 193 18.10 10.97 5.46
N GLY A 194 17.56 12.16 5.71
CA GLY A 194 18.29 13.26 6.32
C GLY A 194 18.36 13.15 7.84
N ASN A 195 18.81 14.23 8.49
CA ASN A 195 18.97 14.31 9.95
C ASN A 195 18.10 15.41 10.58
N GLU A 196 17.07 15.86 9.86
CA GLU A 196 16.16 16.95 10.23
C GLU A 196 15.34 16.58 11.47
N VAL A 197 15.00 15.28 11.60
CA VAL A 197 14.32 14.68 12.74
C VAL A 197 15.22 13.61 13.35
N PRO A 198 16.05 13.93 14.37
CA PRO A 198 17.00 12.99 14.95
C PRO A 198 16.36 11.72 15.55
N THR A 199 15.09 11.80 15.93
CA THR A 199 14.30 10.67 16.48
C THR A 199 13.69 9.76 15.40
N CYS A 200 13.86 10.10 14.13
CA CYS A 200 13.28 9.39 12.98
C CYS A 200 14.32 9.29 11.85
N THR A 201 15.48 8.69 12.13
CA THR A 201 16.56 8.49 11.16
C THR A 201 16.66 7.02 10.76
N ARG A 202 17.46 6.69 9.73
CA ARG A 202 17.68 5.28 9.35
C ARG A 202 18.14 4.39 10.52
N ALA A 203 18.92 4.95 11.45
CA ALA A 203 19.43 4.23 12.63
C ALA A 203 18.41 4.20 13.78
N VAL A 204 17.51 5.18 13.85
CA VAL A 204 16.47 5.31 14.87
C VAL A 204 15.14 5.51 14.16
N GLN A 205 14.51 4.40 13.80
CA GLN A 205 13.23 4.41 13.09
C GLN A 205 12.08 4.73 14.05
N CYS A 206 10.99 5.25 13.53
CA CYS A 206 9.83 5.68 14.29
C CYS A 206 8.51 5.30 13.59
N SER A 207 7.36 5.57 14.21
CA SER A 207 6.06 5.43 13.57
C SER A 207 5.75 6.59 12.62
N LEU A 208 4.80 6.39 11.70
CA LEU A 208 4.31 7.47 10.83
C LEU A 208 3.77 8.65 11.64
N GLN A 209 3.11 8.38 12.77
CA GLN A 209 2.53 9.42 13.61
C GLN A 209 3.62 10.24 14.31
N GLU A 210 4.67 9.60 14.84
CA GLU A 210 5.81 10.31 15.43
C GLU A 210 6.51 11.18 14.40
N LEU A 211 6.73 10.66 13.19
CA LEU A 211 7.35 11.43 12.11
C LEU A 211 6.50 12.64 11.71
N LYS A 212 5.18 12.46 11.53
CA LYS A 212 4.27 13.57 11.20
C LYS A 212 4.23 14.64 12.30
N THR A 213 4.28 14.23 13.57
CA THR A 213 4.35 15.16 14.70
C THR A 213 5.67 15.92 14.69
N ALA A 214 6.79 15.26 14.40
CA ALA A 214 8.10 15.92 14.35
C ALA A 214 8.26 16.88 13.17
N LEU A 215 7.59 16.60 12.05
CA LEU A 215 7.51 17.48 10.88
C LEU A 215 6.48 18.62 11.03
N ASP A 216 5.75 18.68 12.14
CA ASP A 216 4.78 19.73 12.45
C ASP A 216 5.34 20.65 13.54
N ASP A 217 6.29 21.50 13.17
CA ASP A 217 6.98 22.43 14.09
C ASP A 217 6.22 23.74 14.33
N GLY A 218 4.97 23.83 13.85
CA GLY A 218 4.13 25.03 13.88
C GLY A 218 4.36 26.01 12.71
N GLY A 219 5.23 25.67 11.76
CA GLY A 219 5.48 26.43 10.54
C GLY A 219 4.47 26.18 9.41
N THR A 220 4.92 26.35 8.16
CA THR A 220 4.08 26.11 6.96
C THR A 220 3.82 24.62 6.72
N GLY A 221 4.64 23.75 7.31
CA GLY A 221 4.49 22.30 7.28
C GLY A 221 5.19 21.64 6.10
N ALA A 222 5.53 20.36 6.28
CA ALA A 222 6.21 19.54 5.29
C ALA A 222 5.30 19.21 4.10
N THR A 223 5.88 19.22 2.89
CA THR A 223 5.16 18.92 1.64
C THR A 223 5.81 17.77 0.88
N ILE A 224 5.02 17.04 0.11
CA ILE A 224 5.47 15.94 -0.74
C ILE A 224 5.99 16.52 -2.05
N LEU A 225 7.11 15.98 -2.53
CA LEU A 225 7.71 16.29 -3.83
C LEU A 225 7.40 15.18 -4.84
N SER A 226 7.49 13.92 -4.40
CA SER A 226 7.12 12.74 -5.20
C SER A 226 6.71 11.57 -4.30
N ALA A 227 6.05 10.57 -4.88
CA ALA A 227 5.68 9.33 -4.20
C ALA A 227 6.08 8.12 -5.03
N GLY A 228 6.55 7.03 -4.40
CA GLY A 228 6.96 5.84 -5.14
C GLY A 228 7.09 4.57 -4.30
N VAL A 229 7.24 3.45 -5.01
CA VAL A 229 7.59 2.13 -4.47
C VAL A 229 9.01 1.81 -4.93
N SER A 230 9.84 1.32 -4.01
CA SER A 230 11.24 1.08 -4.31
C SER A 230 11.82 -0.15 -3.65
N LYS A 231 12.82 -0.74 -4.30
CA LYS A 231 13.64 -1.82 -3.77
C LYS A 231 15.11 -1.65 -4.17
N GLY A 232 16.01 -2.22 -3.38
CA GLY A 232 17.44 -2.32 -3.69
C GLY A 232 18.34 -1.58 -2.70
N ARG A 233 19.65 -1.54 -3.00
CA ARG A 233 20.76 -1.12 -2.11
C ARG A 233 20.98 -2.02 -0.88
N ASP A 234 20.24 -3.11 -0.78
CA ASP A 234 20.28 -4.08 0.31
C ASP A 234 20.51 -5.50 -0.23
N HIS A 235 19.50 -6.10 -0.85
CA HIS A 235 19.48 -7.49 -1.29
C HIS A 235 18.72 -7.61 -2.61
N MET A 236 19.03 -8.67 -3.35
CA MET A 236 18.28 -8.99 -4.56
C MET A 236 16.82 -9.21 -4.22
N TRP A 237 15.94 -8.85 -5.14
CA TRP A 237 14.52 -9.02 -4.96
C TRP A 237 13.82 -9.06 -6.31
N ILE A 238 13.01 -10.10 -6.51
CA ILE A 238 12.18 -10.30 -7.70
C ILE A 238 10.77 -10.57 -7.22
N GLY A 239 9.83 -9.70 -7.56
CA GLY A 239 8.46 -9.84 -7.09
C GLY A 239 7.54 -8.80 -7.71
N ALA A 240 6.45 -8.50 -7.02
CA ALA A 240 5.54 -7.46 -7.44
C ALA A 240 4.80 -6.77 -6.29
N VAL A 241 4.29 -5.58 -6.57
CA VAL A 241 3.39 -4.80 -5.72
C VAL A 241 2.14 -4.45 -6.51
N ASP A 242 0.98 -4.48 -5.88
CA ASP A 242 -0.27 -4.01 -6.48
C ASP A 242 -1.14 -3.27 -5.45
N GLY A 243 -2.05 -2.44 -5.94
CA GLY A 243 -2.99 -1.68 -5.12
C GLY A 243 -2.30 -0.73 -4.15
N LEU A 244 -1.29 0.02 -4.63
CA LEU A 244 -0.66 1.07 -3.81
C LEU A 244 -1.74 2.07 -3.44
N ARG A 245 -2.05 2.16 -2.15
CA ARG A 245 -3.02 3.12 -1.64
C ARG A 245 -2.29 4.32 -1.08
N ILE A 246 -2.71 5.51 -1.49
CA ILE A 246 -2.36 6.77 -0.84
C ILE A 246 -3.67 7.52 -0.60
N ASN A 247 -4.01 7.66 0.68
CA ASN A 247 -5.27 8.21 1.17
C ASN A 247 -6.51 7.49 0.60
N ARG A 248 -7.30 8.18 -0.23
CA ARG A 248 -8.56 7.67 -0.81
C ARG A 248 -8.36 7.10 -2.21
N THR A 249 -7.14 7.15 -2.75
CA THR A 249 -6.82 6.68 -4.09
C THR A 249 -6.04 5.38 -3.98
N VAL A 250 -6.49 4.37 -4.71
CA VAL A 250 -5.74 3.15 -4.98
C VAL A 250 -5.19 3.27 -6.40
N TYR A 251 -3.88 3.10 -6.51
CA TYR A 251 -3.14 2.98 -7.75
C TYR A 251 -3.02 1.49 -8.08
N ASP A 252 -3.82 1.08 -9.04
CA ASP A 252 -3.94 -0.27 -9.57
C ASP A 252 -3.02 -0.39 -10.78
N PHE A 253 -2.01 -1.25 -10.69
CA PHE A 253 -0.99 -1.36 -11.73
C PHE A 253 -1.41 -2.42 -12.74
N GLU A 254 -1.60 -2.03 -13.99
CA GLU A 254 -2.00 -2.92 -15.08
C GLU A 254 -0.93 -2.95 -16.16
N ALA A 255 -0.87 -4.01 -16.97
CA ALA A 255 0.16 -4.15 -18.00
C ALA A 255 0.16 -2.98 -19.02
N ASP A 256 -0.96 -2.28 -19.16
CA ASP A 256 -1.13 -1.12 -20.03
C ASP A 256 -0.85 0.24 -19.35
N GLY A 257 -0.67 0.29 -18.02
CA GLY A 257 -0.41 1.51 -17.26
C GLY A 257 -0.95 1.48 -15.82
N VAL A 258 -1.04 2.64 -15.19
CA VAL A 258 -1.59 2.77 -13.82
C VAL A 258 -3.02 3.29 -13.88
N ARG A 259 -3.95 2.58 -13.25
CA ARG A 259 -5.36 2.96 -13.10
C ARG A 259 -5.60 3.50 -11.70
N THR A 260 -6.49 4.48 -11.58
CA THR A 260 -6.90 5.06 -10.30
C THR A 260 -8.27 4.56 -9.91
N ARG A 261 -8.42 4.16 -8.65
CA ARG A 261 -9.67 3.70 -8.06
C ARG A 261 -9.90 4.44 -6.76
N ARG A 262 -11.16 4.69 -6.41
CA ARG A 262 -11.51 5.18 -5.06
C ARG A 262 -11.60 4.01 -4.09
N ALA A 263 -10.93 4.15 -2.96
CA ALA A 263 -10.98 3.21 -1.83
C ALA A 263 -12.29 3.30 -1.04
#